data_AF-A0A6N2HU23-F1
#
_entry.id   AF-A0A6N2HU23-F1
#
_cell.length_a   1.000
_cell.length_b   1.000
_cell.length_c   1.000
_cell.angle_alpha   90.00
_cell.angle_beta   90.00
_cell.angle_gamma   90.00
#
_symmetry.space_group_name_H-M   'P 1'
#
loop_
_entity.id
_entity.type
_entity.pdbx_description
1 polymer ?
#
loop_
_entity_poly.entity_id
_entity_poly.type
_entity_poly.pdbx_seq_one_letter_code
_entity_poly.pdbx_strand_id
1 'polypeptide(L)'
;MSGLTAEQRGDLAEDMLPVAAHLAVLVHGDGGPEDIQEVLAGLDDAQRNALIVVLAGLVDPEQPMGRALGWLDFNENGALTVPHWGEHRPVRDLAAVPDPDCGSEYVDPVAVQRFVDGYPVNVSDAELLVALEKCAGRGMSLRQVDQLRRLPKGTTANAVNRLRKAYTRAGRELPSVLRSGKKQTDFTAAQVVEIREKYAAGGVTDLELSMQYGRSRKTITSLLSGVSYRDAGGPIRAPRGPKPKEVSRAGLNGRTGPVPAVGVARAS
;
A
#
# COMPACT_ATOMS: atom_id res chain seq x y z
N MET A 1 -18.64 4.11 -7.79
CA MET A 1 -18.96 5.23 -8.71
C MET A 1 -18.15 5.04 -9.97
N SER A 2 -18.78 4.58 -11.06
CA SER A 2 -18.13 4.53 -12.37
C SER A 2 -17.79 5.96 -12.78
N GLY A 3 -16.50 6.24 -12.97
CA GLY A 3 -16.07 7.58 -13.35
C GLY A 3 -16.56 7.91 -14.75
N LEU A 4 -17.38 8.95 -14.87
CA LEU A 4 -17.71 9.56 -16.16
C LEU A 4 -16.42 9.98 -16.87
N THR A 5 -16.37 9.79 -18.18
CA THR A 5 -15.26 10.29 -19.00
C THR A 5 -15.23 11.83 -19.00
N ALA A 6 -14.18 12.43 -19.55
CA ALA A 6 -14.12 13.89 -19.69
C ALA A 6 -15.22 14.41 -20.63
N GLU A 7 -15.47 13.70 -21.73
CA GLU A 7 -16.51 14.01 -22.72
C GLU A 7 -17.91 13.91 -22.10
N GLN A 8 -18.22 12.80 -21.41
CA GLN A 8 -19.50 12.62 -20.71
C GLN A 8 -19.76 13.69 -19.64
N ARG A 9 -18.70 14.25 -19.03
CA ARG A 9 -18.83 15.36 -18.09
C ARG A 9 -19.10 16.69 -18.80
N GLY A 10 -18.56 16.87 -20.00
CA GLY A 10 -18.86 18.02 -20.85
C GLY A 10 -20.32 17.99 -21.31
N ASP A 11 -20.77 16.87 -21.84
CA ASP A 11 -22.16 16.67 -22.28
C ASP A 11 -23.14 16.90 -21.13
N LEU A 12 -22.86 16.31 -19.96
CA LEU A 12 -23.66 16.52 -18.75
C LEU A 12 -23.70 18.00 -18.32
N ALA A 13 -22.60 18.73 -18.46
CA ALA A 13 -22.57 20.14 -18.12
C ALA A 13 -23.42 20.98 -19.08
N GLU A 14 -23.37 20.68 -20.38
CA GLU A 14 -24.17 21.34 -21.42
C GLU A 14 -25.67 21.06 -21.24
N ASP A 15 -26.03 19.80 -21.00
CA ASP A 15 -27.41 19.36 -20.72
C ASP A 15 -27.99 20.03 -19.46
N MET A 16 -27.14 20.35 -18.48
CA MET A 16 -27.54 21.00 -17.23
C MET A 16 -27.69 22.52 -17.35
N LEU A 17 -27.24 23.17 -18.43
CA LEU A 17 -27.33 24.63 -18.57
C LEU A 17 -28.77 25.16 -18.54
N PRO A 18 -29.74 24.58 -19.28
CA PRO A 18 -31.12 25.05 -19.24
C PRO A 18 -31.76 24.84 -17.86
N VAL A 19 -31.43 23.73 -17.19
CA VAL A 19 -31.91 23.42 -15.84
C VAL A 19 -31.37 24.44 -14.84
N ALA A 20 -30.07 24.75 -14.88
CA ALA A 20 -29.45 25.74 -14.02
C ALA A 20 -30.02 27.15 -14.25
N ALA A 21 -30.27 27.52 -15.51
CA ALA A 21 -30.89 28.79 -15.86
C ALA A 21 -32.33 28.87 -15.33
N HIS A 22 -33.12 27.78 -15.46
CA HIS A 22 -34.47 27.71 -14.94
C HIS A 22 -34.50 27.81 -13.41
N LEU A 23 -33.63 27.08 -12.71
CA LEU A 23 -33.48 27.18 -11.27
C LEU A 23 -33.09 28.59 -10.83
N ALA A 24 -32.18 29.26 -11.53
CA ALA A 24 -31.80 30.64 -11.22
C ALA A 24 -32.98 31.62 -11.38
N VAL A 25 -33.81 31.43 -12.42
CA VAL A 25 -35.02 32.25 -12.63
C VAL A 25 -36.06 31.98 -11.55
N LEU A 26 -36.28 30.72 -11.16
CA LEU A 26 -37.20 30.38 -10.07
C LEU A 26 -36.74 30.96 -8.73
N VAL A 27 -35.45 30.83 -8.43
CA VAL A 27 -34.84 31.28 -7.17
C VAL A 27 -34.81 32.82 -7.07
N HIS A 28 -34.57 33.53 -8.17
CA HIS A 28 -34.51 35.00 -8.18
C HIS A 28 -35.83 35.68 -8.57
N GLY A 29 -36.83 34.91 -9.01
CA GLY A 29 -38.16 35.38 -9.38
C GLY A 29 -39.21 34.97 -8.34
N ASP A 30 -40.44 34.75 -8.81
CA ASP A 30 -41.58 34.41 -7.96
C ASP A 30 -41.72 32.89 -7.69
N GLY A 31 -40.66 32.10 -7.95
CA GLY A 31 -40.70 30.65 -7.80
C GLY A 31 -40.78 30.24 -6.34
N GLY A 32 -41.77 29.40 -6.01
CA GLY A 32 -41.95 28.83 -4.69
C GLY A 32 -41.07 27.60 -4.45
N PRO A 33 -41.01 27.11 -3.20
CA PRO A 33 -40.31 25.86 -2.87
C PRO A 33 -40.87 24.64 -3.62
N GLU A 34 -42.15 24.67 -4.00
CA GLU A 34 -42.81 23.61 -4.78
C GLU A 34 -42.29 23.56 -6.22
N ASP A 35 -42.11 24.71 -6.88
CA ASP A 35 -41.56 24.80 -8.23
C ASP A 35 -40.11 24.30 -8.30
N ILE A 36 -39.32 24.64 -7.27
CA ILE A 36 -37.94 24.16 -7.14
C ILE A 36 -37.93 22.64 -6.95
N GLN A 37 -38.83 22.10 -6.12
CA GLN A 37 -38.93 20.66 -5.91
C GLN A 37 -39.31 19.92 -7.19
N GLU A 38 -40.22 20.47 -7.99
CA GLU A 38 -40.61 19.88 -9.27
C GLU A 38 -39.42 19.78 -10.23
N VAL A 39 -38.62 20.84 -10.34
CA VAL A 39 -37.41 20.84 -11.17
C VAL A 39 -36.38 19.82 -10.65
N LEU A 40 -36.17 19.75 -9.33
CA LEU A 40 -35.22 18.80 -8.73
C LEU A 40 -35.69 17.33 -8.82
N ALA A 41 -36.99 17.09 -8.86
CA ALA A 41 -37.57 15.77 -9.04
C ALA A 41 -37.36 15.21 -10.45
N GLY A 42 -37.23 16.10 -11.45
CA GLY A 42 -36.91 15.73 -12.84
C GLY A 42 -35.45 15.35 -13.08
N LEU A 43 -34.56 15.58 -12.12
CA LEU A 43 -33.12 15.28 -12.26
C LEU A 43 -32.79 13.87 -11.82
N ASP A 44 -31.95 13.20 -12.61
CA ASP A 44 -31.35 11.93 -12.22
C ASP A 44 -30.25 12.11 -11.16
N ASP A 45 -29.76 11.01 -10.61
CA ASP A 45 -28.73 11.05 -9.56
C ASP A 45 -27.42 11.66 -10.03
N ALA A 46 -27.06 11.53 -11.31
CA ALA A 46 -25.82 12.09 -11.85
C ALA A 46 -25.93 13.61 -11.99
N GLN A 47 -27.04 14.09 -12.53
CA GLN A 47 -27.41 15.50 -12.67
C GLN A 47 -27.55 16.19 -11.31
N ARG A 48 -28.21 15.55 -10.35
CA ARG A 48 -28.35 16.06 -8.98
C ARG A 48 -27.00 16.17 -8.28
N ASN A 49 -26.15 15.15 -8.39
CA ASN A 49 -24.80 15.19 -7.84
C ASN A 49 -23.94 16.28 -8.51
N ALA A 50 -24.01 16.42 -9.83
CA ALA A 50 -23.29 17.46 -10.56
C ALA A 50 -23.74 18.86 -10.11
N LEU A 51 -25.05 19.09 -9.97
CA LEU A 51 -25.61 20.34 -9.48
C LEU A 51 -25.10 20.68 -8.06
N ILE A 52 -25.11 19.72 -7.14
CA ILE A 52 -24.60 19.89 -5.77
C ILE A 52 -23.12 20.29 -5.79
N VAL A 53 -22.29 19.60 -6.59
CA VAL A 53 -20.85 19.88 -6.67
C VAL A 53 -20.57 21.26 -7.26
N VAL A 54 -21.30 21.64 -8.31
CA VAL A 54 -21.15 22.97 -8.95
C VAL A 54 -21.59 24.07 -8.00
N LEU A 55 -22.76 23.94 -7.36
CA LEU A 55 -23.23 24.91 -6.37
C LEU A 55 -22.25 25.04 -5.20
N ALA A 56 -21.71 23.92 -4.69
CA ALA A 56 -20.69 23.94 -3.66
C ALA A 56 -19.38 24.62 -4.11
N GLY A 57 -19.00 24.47 -5.39
CA GLY A 57 -17.81 25.11 -5.96
C GLY A 57 -17.96 26.62 -6.22
N LEU A 58 -19.18 27.12 -6.34
CA LEU A 58 -19.48 28.55 -6.53
C LEU A 58 -19.52 29.33 -5.21
N VAL A 59 -19.62 28.64 -4.07
CA VAL A 59 -19.62 29.27 -2.75
C VAL A 59 -18.18 29.56 -2.32
N ASP A 60 -17.90 30.83 -2.01
CA ASP A 60 -16.64 31.21 -1.35
C ASP A 60 -16.64 30.67 0.10
N PRO A 61 -15.76 29.72 0.45
CA PRO A 61 -15.76 29.10 1.77
C PRO A 61 -15.32 30.07 2.88
N GLU A 62 -14.63 31.16 2.55
CA GLU A 62 -14.16 32.18 3.50
C GLU A 62 -15.23 33.23 3.81
N GLN A 63 -16.30 33.30 3.00
CA GLN A 63 -17.35 34.29 3.23
C GLN A 63 -18.22 33.89 4.42
N PRO A 64 -18.75 34.86 5.19
CA PRO A 64 -19.65 34.57 6.30
C PRO A 64 -21.00 34.03 5.81
N MET A 65 -21.61 33.14 6.59
CA MET A 65 -22.87 32.47 6.23
C MET A 65 -24.00 33.44 5.85
N GLY A 66 -24.13 34.55 6.59
CA GLY A 66 -25.13 35.57 6.30
C GLY A 66 -24.94 36.24 4.93
N ARG A 67 -23.70 36.30 4.41
CA ARG A 67 -23.45 36.79 3.05
C ARG A 67 -23.72 35.71 2.00
N ALA A 68 -23.41 34.45 2.31
CA ALA A 68 -23.66 33.31 1.43
C ALA A 68 -25.16 33.05 1.20
N LEU A 69 -25.99 33.29 2.22
CA LEU A 69 -27.43 33.01 2.21
C LEU A 69 -28.29 34.28 2.27
N GLY A 70 -27.69 35.46 2.20
CA GLY A 70 -28.40 36.74 2.30
C GLY A 70 -29.40 37.00 1.17
N TRP A 71 -29.42 36.16 0.13
CA TRP A 71 -30.40 36.17 -0.97
C TRP A 71 -31.71 35.45 -0.64
N LEU A 72 -31.79 34.72 0.48
CA LEU A 72 -32.97 33.94 0.87
C LEU A 72 -33.97 34.71 1.74
N ASP A 73 -33.67 35.93 2.16
CA ASP A 73 -34.53 36.69 3.07
C ASP A 73 -34.65 38.14 2.59
N PHE A 74 -35.87 38.65 2.54
CA PHE A 74 -36.18 40.02 2.08
C PHE A 74 -37.02 40.72 3.15
N ASN A 75 -36.71 41.98 3.44
CA ASN A 75 -37.62 42.79 4.27
C ASN A 75 -38.89 43.17 3.49
N GLU A 76 -39.83 43.76 4.22
CA GLU A 76 -41.08 44.36 3.71
C GLU A 76 -40.90 45.39 2.57
N ASN A 77 -39.66 45.84 2.30
CA ASN A 77 -39.33 46.77 1.22
C ASN A 77 -38.54 46.11 0.07
N GLY A 78 -38.44 44.77 0.05
CA GLY A 78 -37.74 44.01 -1.00
C GLY A 78 -36.21 44.11 -0.93
N ALA A 79 -35.64 44.65 0.16
CA ALA A 79 -34.20 44.67 0.36
C ALA A 79 -33.73 43.42 1.11
N LEU A 80 -32.58 42.90 0.69
CA LEU A 80 -31.94 41.71 1.27
C LEU A 80 -31.78 41.87 2.78
N THR A 81 -32.49 41.06 3.56
CA THR A 81 -32.25 40.95 4.99
C THR A 81 -31.31 39.79 5.22
N VAL A 82 -30.26 40.02 5.98
CA VAL A 82 -29.44 38.92 6.47
C VAL A 82 -30.04 38.54 7.82
N PRO A 83 -30.78 37.42 7.93
CA PRO A 83 -31.27 36.99 9.23
C PRO A 83 -30.10 36.80 10.19
N HIS A 84 -30.32 37.02 11.48
CA HIS A 84 -29.28 37.06 12.52
C HIS A 84 -28.78 35.64 12.86
N TRP A 85 -28.30 34.93 11.85
CA TRP A 85 -27.72 33.60 11.96
C TRP A 85 -26.36 33.81 12.59
N GLY A 86 -26.23 33.41 13.85
CA GLY A 86 -25.10 33.73 14.72
C GLY A 86 -23.75 33.71 14.01
N GLU A 87 -23.10 34.87 14.05
CA GLU A 87 -21.67 35.12 13.97
C GLU A 87 -20.96 35.00 12.61
N HIS A 88 -19.99 35.90 12.45
CA HIS A 88 -19.04 36.11 11.35
C HIS A 88 -18.20 34.89 10.91
N ARG A 89 -18.59 33.68 11.31
CA ARG A 89 -17.84 32.47 11.00
C ARG A 89 -17.93 32.18 9.51
N PRO A 90 -16.79 31.90 8.87
CA PRO A 90 -16.77 31.53 7.46
C PRO A 90 -17.52 30.20 7.26
N VAL A 91 -18.12 30.01 6.08
CA VAL A 91 -18.85 28.78 5.71
C VAL A 91 -18.03 27.52 6.03
N ARG A 92 -16.71 27.56 5.88
CA ARG A 92 -15.83 26.43 6.21
C ARG A 92 -15.84 25.99 7.67
N ASP A 93 -16.08 26.89 8.62
CA ASP A 93 -16.03 26.57 10.04
C ASP A 93 -17.33 25.92 10.53
N LEU A 94 -18.36 25.94 9.67
CA LEU A 94 -19.64 25.29 9.88
C LEU A 94 -19.71 23.91 9.23
N ALA A 95 -18.81 23.61 8.29
CA ALA A 95 -18.60 22.23 7.89
C ALA A 95 -18.14 21.48 9.14
N ALA A 96 -18.91 20.48 9.56
CA ALA A 96 -18.48 19.59 10.62
C ALA A 96 -17.08 19.12 10.23
N VAL A 97 -16.07 19.45 11.06
CA VAL A 97 -14.77 18.80 10.96
C VAL A 97 -15.12 17.32 11.00
N PRO A 98 -14.80 16.54 9.95
CA PRO A 98 -15.11 15.13 9.96
C PRO A 98 -14.55 14.60 11.27
N ASP A 99 -15.45 14.06 12.09
CA ASP A 99 -15.12 13.64 13.43
C ASP A 99 -13.84 12.79 13.31
N PRO A 100 -12.72 13.16 13.94
CA PRO A 100 -11.52 12.33 13.90
C PRO A 100 -11.80 10.95 14.50
N ASP A 101 -12.91 10.79 15.22
CA ASP A 101 -13.47 9.53 15.73
C ASP A 101 -14.53 8.88 14.82
N CYS A 102 -14.77 9.38 13.60
CA CYS A 102 -15.39 8.61 12.51
C CYS A 102 -14.42 7.53 11.99
N GLY A 103 -14.04 6.63 12.89
CA GLY A 103 -13.56 5.30 12.62
C GLY A 103 -12.18 5.23 11.99
N SER A 104 -11.39 4.31 12.49
CA SER A 104 -10.23 3.68 11.84
C SER A 104 -10.51 3.06 10.45
N GLU A 105 -11.55 3.49 9.72
CA GLU A 105 -12.10 2.90 8.49
C GLU A 105 -12.29 3.91 7.36
N TYR A 106 -12.23 5.23 7.59
CA TYR A 106 -12.18 6.19 6.48
C TYR A 106 -10.83 6.06 5.75
N VAL A 107 -10.89 5.67 4.49
CA VAL A 107 -9.73 5.50 3.61
C VAL A 107 -9.76 6.63 2.59
N ASP A 108 -8.79 7.56 2.64
CA ASP A 108 -8.65 8.57 1.59
C ASP A 108 -8.16 7.89 0.29
N PRO A 109 -9.02 7.78 -0.76
CA PRO A 109 -8.64 7.13 -2.01
C PRO A 109 -7.52 7.88 -2.75
N VAL A 110 -7.37 9.19 -2.53
CA VAL A 110 -6.33 10.02 -3.13
C VAL A 110 -4.99 9.76 -2.46
N ALA A 111 -4.96 9.71 -1.12
CA ALA A 111 -3.77 9.33 -0.38
C ALA A 111 -3.28 7.91 -0.75
N VAL A 112 -4.21 6.95 -0.87
CA VAL A 112 -3.93 5.59 -1.34
C VAL A 112 -3.37 5.59 -2.76
N GLN A 113 -3.98 6.34 -3.68
CA GLN A 113 -3.53 6.37 -5.08
C GLN A 113 -2.14 6.99 -5.20
N ARG A 114 -1.91 8.14 -4.55
CA ARG A 114 -0.60 8.77 -4.46
C ARG A 114 0.45 7.85 -3.82
N PHE A 115 0.06 7.06 -2.83
CA PHE A 115 0.96 6.06 -2.23
C PHE A 115 1.41 5.02 -3.26
N VAL A 116 0.45 4.48 -4.01
CA VAL A 116 0.67 3.44 -5.03
C VAL A 116 1.50 3.97 -6.20
N ASP A 117 1.37 5.25 -6.52
CA ASP A 117 2.15 5.91 -7.57
C ASP A 117 3.55 6.37 -7.11
N GLY A 118 3.90 6.13 -5.83
CA GLY A 118 5.23 6.35 -5.28
C GLY A 118 5.48 7.74 -4.71
N TYR A 119 4.44 8.58 -4.61
CA TYR A 119 4.57 9.91 -4.00
C TYR A 119 4.74 9.83 -2.48
N PRO A 120 5.49 10.77 -1.87
CA PRO A 120 5.61 10.86 -0.42
C PRO A 120 4.29 11.35 0.17
N VAL A 121 3.54 10.42 0.77
CA VAL A 121 2.28 10.69 1.46
C VAL A 121 2.28 9.95 2.79
N ASN A 122 1.81 10.62 3.84
CA ASN A 122 1.50 10.02 5.13
C ASN A 122 0.17 9.28 4.99
N VAL A 123 0.19 7.98 5.27
CA VAL A 123 -1.00 7.13 5.20
C VAL A 123 -1.30 6.54 6.56
N SER A 124 -2.58 6.43 6.88
CA SER A 124 -3.07 5.72 8.05
C SER A 124 -2.83 4.22 7.92
N ASP A 125 -3.00 3.49 9.03
CA ASP A 125 -2.92 2.03 9.05
C ASP A 125 -3.97 1.38 8.13
N ALA A 126 -5.16 1.98 7.99
CA ALA A 126 -6.22 1.52 7.09
C ALA A 126 -5.89 1.82 5.61
N GLU A 127 -5.42 3.02 5.31
CA GLU A 127 -4.98 3.40 3.96
C GLU A 127 -3.79 2.56 3.49
N LEU A 128 -2.86 2.25 4.40
CA LEU A 128 -1.74 1.37 4.11
C LEU A 128 -2.20 -0.03 3.68
N LEU A 129 -3.22 -0.60 4.34
CA LEU A 129 -3.76 -1.91 3.95
C LEU A 129 -4.30 -1.89 2.52
N VAL A 130 -5.13 -0.90 2.19
CA VAL A 130 -5.73 -0.74 0.85
C VAL A 130 -4.66 -0.47 -0.21
N ALA A 131 -3.66 0.35 0.11
CA ALA A 131 -2.55 0.62 -0.79
C ALA A 131 -1.71 -0.63 -1.07
N LEU A 132 -1.45 -1.45 -0.04
CA LEU A 132 -0.71 -2.71 -0.21
C LEU A 132 -1.50 -3.76 -0.99
N GLU A 133 -2.83 -3.81 -0.84
CA GLU A 133 -3.69 -4.66 -1.66
C GLU A 133 -3.62 -4.28 -3.15
N LYS A 134 -3.69 -2.98 -3.47
CA LYS A 134 -3.49 -2.49 -4.84
C LYS A 134 -2.10 -2.82 -5.39
N CYS A 135 -1.06 -2.65 -4.58
CA CYS A 135 0.31 -3.02 -4.97
C CYS A 135 0.46 -4.52 -5.21
N ALA A 136 -0.15 -5.36 -4.37
CA ALA A 136 -0.17 -6.81 -4.55
C ALA A 136 -0.92 -7.21 -5.83
N GLY A 137 -2.04 -6.55 -6.14
CA GLY A 137 -2.75 -6.72 -7.42
C GLY A 137 -1.91 -6.36 -8.65
N ARG A 138 -0.94 -5.45 -8.51
CA ARG A 138 0.07 -5.13 -9.53
C ARG A 138 1.28 -6.09 -9.52
N GLY A 139 1.25 -7.16 -8.71
CA GLY A 139 2.35 -8.12 -8.59
C GLY A 139 3.58 -7.60 -7.85
N MET A 140 3.48 -6.46 -7.15
CA MET A 140 4.61 -5.90 -6.42
C MET A 140 4.82 -6.62 -5.09
N SER A 141 6.06 -7.06 -4.84
CA SER A 141 6.50 -7.54 -3.54
C SER A 141 6.66 -6.39 -2.54
N LEU A 142 6.57 -6.68 -1.24
CA LEU A 142 6.79 -5.68 -0.18
C LEU A 142 8.17 -4.99 -0.29
N ARG A 143 9.18 -5.69 -0.81
CA ARG A 143 10.51 -5.12 -1.07
C ARG A 143 10.48 -4.11 -2.21
N GLN A 144 9.71 -4.37 -3.27
CA GLN A 144 9.52 -3.43 -4.37
C GLN A 144 8.73 -2.20 -3.91
N VAL A 145 7.78 -2.36 -2.98
CA VAL A 145 7.08 -1.23 -2.36
C VAL A 145 8.06 -0.35 -1.56
N ASP A 146 8.93 -0.95 -0.75
CA ASP A 146 9.99 -0.20 -0.03
C ASP A 146 10.89 0.58 -1.03
N GLN A 147 11.27 -0.06 -2.14
CA GLN A 147 12.10 0.57 -3.19
C GLN A 147 11.38 1.71 -3.90
N LEU A 148 10.13 1.52 -4.30
CA LEU A 148 9.28 2.54 -4.92
C LEU A 148 9.20 3.79 -4.02
N ARG A 149 9.08 3.57 -2.72
CA ARG A 149 8.94 4.62 -1.71
C ARG A 149 10.27 5.15 -1.17
N ARG A 150 11.41 4.64 -1.64
CA ARG A 150 12.75 4.96 -1.13
C ARG A 150 12.85 4.76 0.40
N LEU A 151 12.10 3.80 0.93
CA LEU A 151 12.11 3.46 2.34
C LEU A 151 13.28 2.50 2.65
N PRO A 152 13.76 2.49 3.89
CA PRO A 152 14.68 1.46 4.35
C PRO A 152 14.09 0.05 4.13
N LYS A 153 14.96 -0.90 3.79
CA LYS A 153 14.57 -2.29 3.54
C LYS A 153 13.82 -2.87 4.74
N GLY A 154 12.62 -3.40 4.51
CA GLY A 154 11.81 -4.09 5.51
C GLY A 154 10.85 -3.18 6.28
N THR A 155 10.80 -1.88 5.97
CA THR A 155 9.88 -0.93 6.61
C THR A 155 8.44 -1.37 6.42
N THR A 156 8.03 -1.64 5.19
CA THR A 156 6.67 -2.08 4.87
C THR A 156 6.35 -3.44 5.50
N ALA A 157 7.30 -4.38 5.51
CA ALA A 157 7.12 -5.68 6.13
C ALA A 157 6.92 -5.57 7.66
N ASN A 158 7.63 -4.65 8.32
CA ASN A 158 7.46 -4.39 9.75
C ASN A 158 6.10 -3.76 10.06
N ALA A 159 5.64 -2.83 9.22
CA ALA A 159 4.31 -2.23 9.34
C ALA A 159 3.20 -3.30 9.20
N VAL A 160 3.29 -4.19 8.21
CA VAL A 160 2.36 -5.33 8.05
C VAL A 160 2.40 -6.27 9.26
N ASN A 161 3.58 -6.56 9.81
CA ASN A 161 3.69 -7.40 11.01
C ASN A 161 3.08 -6.73 12.26
N ARG A 162 3.19 -5.40 12.39
CA ARG A 162 2.53 -4.62 13.44
C ARG A 162 1.02 -4.71 13.30
N LEU A 163 0.49 -4.45 12.11
CA LEU A 163 -0.93 -4.56 11.77
C LEU A 163 -1.47 -5.95 12.06
N ARG A 164 -0.72 -6.99 11.69
CA ARG A 164 -1.08 -8.38 11.98
C ARG A 164 -1.30 -8.60 13.47
N LYS A 165 -0.35 -8.18 14.31
CA LYS A 165 -0.47 -8.32 15.77
C LYS A 165 -1.67 -7.55 16.33
N ALA A 166 -1.94 -6.35 15.82
CA ALA A 166 -3.07 -5.53 16.24
C ALA A 166 -4.41 -6.20 15.90
N TYR A 167 -4.55 -6.70 14.67
CA TYR A 167 -5.77 -7.38 14.20
C TYR A 167 -6.00 -8.71 14.94
N THR A 168 -4.95 -9.51 15.15
CA THR A 168 -5.05 -10.74 15.96
C THR A 168 -5.50 -10.44 17.39
N ARG A 169 -5.00 -9.37 18.02
CA ARG A 169 -5.43 -8.95 19.36
C ARG A 169 -6.89 -8.50 19.38
N ALA A 170 -7.34 -7.84 18.31
CA ALA A 170 -8.71 -7.36 18.15
C ALA A 170 -9.70 -8.44 17.69
N GLY A 171 -9.25 -9.70 17.47
CA GLY A 171 -10.09 -10.77 16.94
C GLY A 171 -10.58 -10.55 15.50
N ARG A 172 -9.93 -9.65 14.75
CA ARG A 172 -10.29 -9.33 13.34
C ARG A 172 -9.41 -10.10 12.37
N GLU A 173 -9.96 -10.46 11.21
CA GLU A 173 -9.20 -11.12 10.15
C GLU A 173 -8.39 -10.12 9.31
N LEU A 174 -7.15 -10.49 8.95
CA LEU A 174 -6.34 -9.72 8.01
C LEU A 174 -6.75 -10.01 6.56
N PRO A 175 -6.69 -9.00 5.65
CA PRO A 175 -6.87 -9.22 4.22
C PRO A 175 -5.97 -10.34 3.69
N SER A 176 -6.53 -11.17 2.80
CA SER A 176 -5.90 -12.39 2.27
C SER A 176 -4.54 -12.11 1.61
N VAL A 177 -4.43 -10.98 0.90
CA VAL A 177 -3.22 -10.47 0.25
C VAL A 177 -2.04 -10.19 1.20
N LEU A 178 -2.32 -9.99 2.49
CA LEU A 178 -1.32 -9.66 3.52
C LEU A 178 -1.09 -10.79 4.53
N ARG A 179 -1.82 -11.90 4.38
CA ARG A 179 -1.49 -13.14 5.07
C ARG A 179 -0.10 -13.54 4.61
N SER A 180 0.82 -13.70 5.56
CA SER A 180 2.16 -14.19 5.22
C SER A 180 1.99 -15.49 4.42
N GLY A 181 2.61 -15.57 3.25
CA GLY A 181 2.71 -16.84 2.51
C GLY A 181 3.13 -17.92 3.51
N LYS A 182 2.47 -19.09 3.44
CA LYS A 182 2.65 -20.21 4.38
C LYS A 182 4.12 -20.26 4.81
N LYS A 183 4.39 -20.04 6.10
CA LYS A 183 5.72 -20.29 6.68
C LYS A 183 6.06 -21.72 6.25
N GLN A 184 7.03 -21.89 5.34
CA GLN A 184 7.36 -23.21 4.81
C GLN A 184 7.71 -24.08 6.02
N THR A 185 6.83 -25.03 6.36
CA THR A 185 6.87 -25.85 7.57
C THR A 185 8.23 -26.48 7.73
N ASP A 186 8.82 -26.37 8.92
CA ASP A 186 10.12 -26.98 9.24
C ASP A 186 10.17 -28.47 8.85
N PHE A 187 11.37 -28.98 8.58
CA PHE A 187 11.52 -30.38 8.17
C PHE A 187 11.02 -31.32 9.26
N THR A 188 10.28 -32.36 8.87
CA THR A 188 9.95 -33.44 9.81
C THR A 188 11.21 -34.25 10.12
N ALA A 189 11.27 -34.91 11.28
CA ALA A 189 12.43 -35.74 11.64
C ALA A 189 12.72 -36.81 10.56
N ALA A 190 11.67 -37.39 9.97
CA ALA A 190 11.80 -38.35 8.86
C ALA A 190 12.44 -37.72 7.61
N GLN A 191 12.03 -36.51 7.23
CA GLN A 191 12.63 -35.78 6.10
C GLN A 191 14.10 -35.43 6.36
N VAL A 192 14.46 -35.10 7.60
CA VAL A 192 15.85 -34.82 7.96
C VAL A 192 16.72 -36.07 7.76
N VAL A 193 16.25 -37.24 8.20
CA VAL A 193 16.95 -38.52 8.02
C VAL A 193 17.13 -38.83 6.53
N GLU A 194 16.06 -38.70 5.74
CA GLU A 194 16.10 -38.93 4.29
C GLU A 194 17.14 -38.03 3.59
N ILE A 195 17.17 -36.74 3.93
CA ILE A 195 18.12 -35.78 3.36
C ILE A 195 19.56 -36.14 3.72
N ARG A 196 19.80 -36.58 4.97
CA ARG A 196 21.13 -37.00 5.44
C ARG A 196 21.59 -38.28 4.75
N GLU A 197 20.70 -39.26 4.60
CA GLU A 197 20.99 -40.51 3.89
C GLU A 197 21.28 -40.28 2.41
N LYS A 198 20.50 -39.44 1.72
CA LYS A 198 20.77 -39.05 0.33
C LYS A 198 22.12 -38.37 0.16
N TYR A 199 22.51 -37.51 1.11
CA TYR A 199 23.83 -36.89 1.06
C TYR A 199 24.95 -37.90 1.33
N ALA A 200 24.76 -38.83 2.27
CA ALA A 200 25.73 -39.86 2.62
C ALA A 200 25.91 -40.92 1.53
N ALA A 201 24.87 -41.21 0.75
CA ALA A 201 24.95 -42.05 -0.45
C ALA A 201 25.86 -41.45 -1.54
N GLY A 202 26.21 -40.17 -1.43
CA GLY A 202 27.12 -39.48 -2.34
C GLY A 202 26.44 -39.03 -3.63
N GLY A 203 27.16 -38.24 -4.43
CA GLY A 203 26.68 -37.79 -5.75
C GLY A 203 25.69 -36.63 -5.75
N VAL A 204 25.35 -36.06 -4.58
CA VAL A 204 24.46 -34.89 -4.48
C VAL A 204 25.14 -33.76 -3.71
N THR A 205 25.08 -32.55 -4.26
CA THR A 205 25.64 -31.34 -3.67
C THR A 205 24.64 -30.64 -2.74
N ASP A 206 25.15 -29.83 -1.79
CA ASP A 206 24.32 -28.95 -0.96
C ASP A 206 23.39 -28.05 -1.80
N LEU A 207 23.78 -27.70 -3.03
CA LEU A 207 22.99 -26.87 -3.94
C LEU A 207 21.82 -27.66 -4.54
N GLU A 208 22.06 -28.87 -5.03
CA GLU A 208 21.01 -29.73 -5.59
C GLU A 208 19.97 -30.10 -4.54
N LEU A 209 20.39 -30.46 -3.33
CA LEU A 209 19.47 -30.67 -2.20
C LEU A 209 18.68 -29.40 -1.87
N SER A 210 19.31 -28.23 -1.95
CA SER A 210 18.61 -26.96 -1.70
C SER A 210 17.52 -26.69 -2.74
N MET A 211 17.77 -27.02 -4.00
CA MET A 211 16.80 -26.89 -5.09
C MET A 211 15.68 -27.93 -4.96
N GLN A 212 16.03 -29.20 -4.68
CA GLN A 212 15.07 -30.29 -4.56
C GLN A 212 14.07 -30.08 -3.42
N TYR A 213 14.53 -29.57 -2.28
CA TYR A 213 13.69 -29.35 -1.11
C TYR A 213 13.20 -27.90 -0.97
N GLY A 214 13.50 -27.04 -1.95
CA GLY A 214 13.06 -25.63 -1.98
C GLY A 214 13.53 -24.82 -0.78
N ARG A 215 14.73 -25.12 -0.24
CA ARG A 215 15.31 -24.48 0.95
C ARG A 215 16.58 -23.72 0.62
N SER A 216 16.97 -22.82 1.53
CA SER A 216 18.26 -22.17 1.41
C SER A 216 19.39 -23.17 1.57
N ARG A 217 20.48 -23.00 0.80
CA ARG A 217 21.70 -23.81 0.92
C ARG A 217 22.24 -23.82 2.35
N LYS A 218 22.15 -22.69 3.06
CA LYS A 218 22.57 -22.56 4.47
C LYS A 218 21.75 -23.47 5.39
N THR A 219 20.44 -23.57 5.16
CA THR A 219 19.55 -24.47 5.91
C THR A 219 19.95 -25.93 5.71
N ILE A 220 20.20 -26.34 4.46
CA ILE A 220 20.67 -27.69 4.14
C ILE A 220 22.03 -27.98 4.78
N THR A 221 23.00 -27.06 4.68
CA THR A 221 24.31 -27.23 5.33
C THR A 221 24.18 -27.39 6.85
N SER A 222 23.33 -26.59 7.50
CA SER A 222 23.06 -26.69 8.95
C SER A 222 22.39 -28.01 9.34
N LEU A 223 21.48 -28.51 8.51
CA LEU A 223 20.79 -29.80 8.69
C LEU A 223 21.76 -30.98 8.54
N LEU A 224 22.58 -30.97 7.50
CA LEU A 224 23.56 -32.03 7.21
C LEU A 224 24.71 -32.08 8.23
N SER A 225 25.10 -30.93 8.80
CA SER A 225 26.14 -30.84 9.85
C SER A 225 25.63 -31.10 11.27
N GLY A 226 24.33 -31.36 11.44
CA GLY A 226 23.74 -31.62 12.77
C GLY A 226 23.69 -30.39 13.67
N VAL A 227 23.91 -29.18 13.14
CA VAL A 227 23.74 -27.94 13.92
C VAL A 227 22.25 -27.69 14.20
N SER A 228 21.40 -27.92 13.20
CA SER A 228 19.95 -27.94 13.33
C SER A 228 19.42 -29.37 13.25
N TYR A 229 18.30 -29.67 13.91
CA TYR A 229 17.70 -31.01 14.00
C TYR A 229 18.67 -32.04 14.60
N ARG A 230 19.16 -31.76 15.81
CA ARG A 230 20.08 -32.66 16.56
C ARG A 230 19.44 -33.97 16.96
N ASP A 231 18.15 -33.92 17.28
CA ASP A 231 17.37 -35.07 17.74
C ASP A 231 16.90 -35.95 16.58
N ALA A 232 17.01 -35.46 15.34
CA ALA A 232 16.79 -36.28 14.16
C ALA A 232 18.04 -37.15 13.94
N GLY A 233 17.85 -38.45 13.64
CA GLY A 233 18.93 -39.40 13.40
C GLY A 233 19.64 -39.25 12.05
N GLY A 234 20.32 -40.30 11.61
CA GLY A 234 20.98 -40.36 10.30
C GLY A 234 22.41 -39.81 10.27
N PRO A 235 23.15 -40.05 9.16
CA PRO A 235 24.58 -39.74 9.06
C PRO A 235 24.84 -38.23 9.01
N ILE A 236 25.73 -37.76 9.90
CA ILE A 236 26.10 -36.34 10.00
C ILE A 236 27.39 -36.10 9.22
N ARG A 237 27.42 -34.99 8.48
CA ARG A 237 28.61 -34.52 7.78
C ARG A 237 29.73 -34.22 8.78
N ALA A 238 30.92 -34.77 8.52
CA ALA A 238 32.10 -34.47 9.32
C ALA A 238 32.37 -32.95 9.40
N PRO A 239 32.78 -32.43 10.56
CA PRO A 239 33.10 -31.02 10.70
C PRO A 239 34.22 -30.66 9.72
N ARG A 240 34.06 -29.53 9.03
CA ARG A 240 35.17 -29.00 8.23
C ARG A 240 36.30 -28.66 9.19
N GLY A 241 37.46 -29.29 8.99
CA GLY A 241 38.67 -28.97 9.72
C GLY A 241 39.02 -27.47 9.61
N PRO A 242 39.86 -26.95 10.51
CA PRO A 242 40.26 -25.56 10.50
C PRO A 242 40.84 -25.21 9.12
N LYS A 243 40.34 -24.13 8.49
CA LYS A 243 40.92 -23.64 7.25
C LYS A 243 42.41 -23.35 7.49
N PRO A 244 43.35 -23.91 6.72
CA PRO A 244 44.76 -23.58 6.87
C PRO A 244 44.94 -22.08 6.60
N LYS A 245 45.31 -21.33 7.65
CA LYS A 245 45.47 -19.86 7.61
C LYS A 245 46.57 -19.42 6.64
N GLU A 246 47.51 -20.30 6.30
CA GLU A 246 48.68 -19.99 5.48
C GLU A 246 48.38 -19.90 3.98
N VAL A 247 47.52 -20.78 3.45
CA VAL A 247 47.26 -20.82 1.99
C VAL A 247 46.39 -19.64 1.54
N SER A 248 45.53 -19.11 2.42
CA SER A 248 44.64 -17.99 2.08
C SER A 248 45.36 -16.63 2.06
N ARG A 249 46.52 -16.48 2.75
CA ARG A 249 47.35 -15.26 2.68
C ARG A 249 48.36 -15.30 1.54
N ALA A 250 48.84 -16.49 1.14
CA ALA A 250 49.78 -16.64 0.05
C ALA A 250 49.13 -16.44 -1.35
N GLY A 251 47.84 -16.76 -1.51
CA GLY A 251 47.14 -16.61 -2.79
C GLY A 251 46.62 -15.19 -3.10
N LEU A 252 46.52 -14.30 -2.09
CA LEU A 252 45.97 -12.95 -2.27
C LEU A 252 47.05 -11.86 -2.41
N ASN A 253 48.26 -12.13 -1.93
CA ASN A 253 49.41 -11.24 -2.10
C ASN A 253 50.25 -11.78 -3.25
N GLY A 254 49.99 -11.30 -4.47
CA GLY A 254 50.70 -11.66 -5.69
C GLY A 254 52.21 -11.51 -5.59
N ARG A 255 52.89 -12.53 -5.07
CA ARG A 255 54.31 -12.75 -5.32
C ARG A 255 54.41 -13.68 -6.53
N THR A 256 54.63 -13.07 -7.68
CA THR A 256 55.48 -13.66 -8.72
C THR A 256 56.85 -13.91 -8.11
N GLY A 257 57.00 -15.01 -7.38
CA GLY A 257 58.31 -15.59 -7.09
C GLY A 257 58.91 -16.11 -8.40
N PRO A 258 60.25 -16.13 -8.53
CA PRO A 258 60.89 -16.56 -9.76
C PRO A 258 60.52 -18.02 -10.06
N VAL A 259 60.28 -18.28 -11.34
CA VAL A 259 60.05 -19.62 -11.89
C VAL A 259 61.16 -20.56 -11.39
N PRO A 260 60.84 -21.74 -10.83
CA PRO A 260 61.87 -22.70 -10.48
C PRO A 260 62.61 -23.11 -11.76
N ALA A 261 63.92 -22.86 -11.78
CA ALA A 261 64.79 -23.30 -12.86
C ALA A 261 64.73 -24.83 -12.93
N VAL A 262 64.15 -25.34 -14.01
CA VAL A 262 64.20 -26.76 -14.35
C VAL A 262 65.64 -27.08 -14.72
N GLY A 263 66.38 -27.68 -13.79
CA GLY A 263 67.70 -28.25 -14.03
C GLY A 263 67.58 -29.46 -14.94
N VAL A 264 67.65 -29.24 -16.26
CA VAL A 264 67.84 -30.32 -17.23
C VAL A 264 69.31 -30.70 -17.19
N ALA A 265 69.63 -31.77 -16.45
CA ALA A 265 70.88 -32.49 -16.62
C ALA A 265 70.92 -33.06 -18.04
N ARG A 266 71.77 -32.50 -18.90
CA ARG A 266 72.19 -33.17 -20.15
C ARG A 266 73.37 -34.07 -19.81
N ALA A 267 73.13 -35.37 -19.96
CA ALA A 267 74.19 -36.36 -20.14
C ALA A 267 74.90 -36.09 -21.46
N SER A 268 76.23 -35.96 -21.41
CA SER A 268 77.20 -36.31 -22.44
C SER A 268 78.55 -36.45 -21.76
#